data_AF-A0A0P1A5A8-F1
#
_entry.id   AF-A0A0P1A5A8-F1
#
_cell.length_a   1.000
_cell.length_b   1.000
_cell.length_c   1.000
_cell.angle_alpha   90.00
_cell.angle_beta   90.00
_cell.angle_gamma   90.00
#
_symmetry.space_group_name_H-M   'P 1'
#
loop_
_entity.id
_entity.type
_entity.pdbx_description
1 polymer ?
#
loop_
_entity_poly.entity_id
_entity_poly.type
_entity_poly.pdbx_seq_one_letter_code
_entity_poly.pdbx_strand_id
1 'polypeptide(L)'
;MSTEASCRKFLDALAQNLATLYDFECSYGDVATIGDVFSAVKNDEWGFRLKRGRQLTSEPLPSFFTEDEWKDLKDLNWRTNRRIHDGKVPTTSKGKSYVILPHAIFSDDRVDRYKTIATRASVVFEATEFEVKDEDEFSGSSRSSSGRSDIA
;
A
#
# COMPACT_ATOMS: atom_id res chain seq x y z
N MET A 1 -7.21 -13.86 1.87
CA MET A 1 -7.30 -12.39 1.74
C MET A 1 -7.50 -12.07 0.25
N SER A 2 -8.30 -11.07 -0.13
CA SER A 2 -8.40 -10.67 -1.53
C SER A 2 -7.29 -9.68 -1.90
N THR A 3 -6.90 -9.65 -3.18
CA THR A 3 -6.01 -8.65 -3.79
C THR A 3 -6.40 -7.24 -3.36
N GLU A 4 -7.68 -6.91 -3.56
CA GLU A 4 -8.24 -5.61 -3.23
C GLU A 4 -8.06 -5.21 -1.76
N ALA A 5 -8.27 -6.16 -0.83
CA ALA A 5 -8.09 -5.91 0.60
C ALA A 5 -6.61 -5.74 0.96
N SER A 6 -5.72 -6.49 0.31
CA SER A 6 -4.27 -6.37 0.50
C SER A 6 -3.76 -4.99 0.04
N CYS A 7 -4.16 -4.56 -1.16
CA CYS A 7 -3.83 -3.23 -1.67
C CYS A 7 -4.35 -2.11 -0.77
N ARG A 8 -5.60 -2.19 -0.32
CA ARG A 8 -6.20 -1.18 0.56
C ARG A 8 -5.44 -1.06 1.88
N LYS A 9 -5.12 -2.20 2.51
CA LYS A 9 -4.31 -2.25 3.74
C LYS A 9 -2.94 -1.59 3.57
N PHE A 10 -2.28 -1.84 2.43
CA PHE A 10 -1.02 -1.20 2.09
C PHE A 10 -1.17 0.32 1.92
N LEU A 11 -2.17 0.77 1.17
CA LEU A 11 -2.46 2.19 0.95
C LEU A 11 -2.79 2.94 2.25
N ASP A 12 -3.52 2.32 3.17
CA ASP A 12 -3.82 2.91 4.48
C ASP A 12 -2.60 2.95 5.40
N ALA A 13 -1.75 1.91 5.39
CA ALA A 13 -0.49 1.92 6.12
C ALA A 13 0.41 3.08 5.67
N LEU A 14 0.51 3.27 4.35
CA LEU A 14 1.23 4.41 3.76
C LEU A 14 0.68 5.75 4.26
N ALA A 15 -0.63 5.93 4.21
CA ALA A 15 -1.28 7.18 4.63
C ALA A 15 -1.09 7.47 6.11
N GLN A 16 -1.20 6.46 6.97
CA GLN A 16 -0.98 6.58 8.41
C GLN A 16 0.46 6.97 8.72
N ASN A 17 1.43 6.38 8.03
CA ASN A 17 2.83 6.74 8.21
C ASN A 17 3.12 8.16 7.70
N LEU A 18 2.55 8.56 6.57
CA LEU A 18 2.66 9.95 6.09
C LEU A 18 2.03 10.95 7.06
N ALA A 19 0.92 10.61 7.70
CA ALA A 19 0.31 11.44 8.74
C ALA A 19 1.18 11.60 10.00
N THR A 20 2.24 10.79 10.16
CA THR A 20 3.24 11.02 11.21
C THR A 20 4.23 12.13 10.84
N LEU A 21 4.36 12.46 9.55
CA LEU A 21 5.32 13.43 9.00
C LEU A 21 4.65 14.74 8.56
N TYR A 22 3.39 14.68 8.13
CA TYR A 22 2.64 15.81 7.60
C TYR A 22 1.31 15.97 8.34
N ASP A 23 0.82 17.21 8.35
CA ASP A 23 -0.52 17.56 8.77
C ASP A 23 -1.38 17.80 7.51
N PHE A 24 -2.52 17.13 7.41
CA PHE A 24 -3.52 17.29 6.33
C PHE A 24 -4.91 16.89 6.85
N GLU A 25 -5.97 17.36 6.21
CA GLU A 25 -7.34 17.07 6.61
C GLU A 25 -7.68 15.59 6.37
N CYS A 26 -8.25 14.92 7.38
CA CYS A 26 -8.67 13.53 7.30
C CYS A 26 -10.20 13.45 7.20
N SER A 27 -10.70 12.86 6.11
CA SER A 27 -12.14 12.82 5.82
C SER A 27 -12.93 11.85 6.72
N TYR A 28 -12.25 10.88 7.34
CA TYR A 28 -12.85 9.78 8.10
C TYR A 28 -12.36 9.71 9.55
N GLY A 29 -12.38 10.84 10.26
CA GLY A 29 -11.96 10.93 11.66
C GLY A 29 -10.45 10.92 11.82
N ASP A 30 -9.94 10.27 12.88
CA ASP A 30 -8.51 10.32 13.26
C ASP A 30 -7.60 9.40 12.41
N VAL A 31 -8.15 8.67 11.44
CA VAL A 31 -7.37 7.71 10.62
C VAL A 31 -7.19 8.27 9.21
N ALA A 32 -5.95 8.63 8.88
CA ALA A 32 -5.56 9.04 7.54
C ALA A 32 -5.73 7.90 6.53
N THR A 33 -6.34 8.21 5.39
CA THR A 33 -6.45 7.32 4.24
C THR A 33 -5.64 7.85 3.07
N ILE A 34 -5.28 7.00 2.09
CA ILE A 34 -4.57 7.49 0.90
C ILE A 34 -5.39 8.51 0.09
N GLY A 35 -6.72 8.49 0.21
CA GLY A 35 -7.59 9.47 -0.44
C GLY A 35 -7.40 10.87 0.14
N ASP A 36 -7.17 10.97 1.46
CA ASP A 36 -6.85 12.21 2.15
C ASP A 36 -5.50 12.74 1.65
N VAL A 37 -4.49 11.87 1.58
CA VAL A 37 -3.16 12.22 1.06
C VAL A 37 -3.24 12.75 -0.38
N PHE A 38 -3.99 12.08 -1.26
CA PHE A 38 -4.14 12.55 -2.64
C PHE A 38 -4.88 13.88 -2.74
N SER A 39 -5.89 14.10 -1.89
CA SER A 39 -6.62 15.37 -1.83
C SER A 39 -5.71 16.49 -1.36
N ALA A 40 -4.94 16.25 -0.30
CA ALA A 40 -3.96 17.19 0.25
C ALA A 40 -2.89 17.58 -0.77
N VAL A 41 -2.32 16.60 -1.49
CA VAL A 41 -1.36 16.87 -2.57
C VAL A 41 -2.00 17.66 -3.72
N LYS A 42 -3.24 17.33 -4.10
CA LYS A 42 -3.93 17.96 -5.22
C LYS A 42 -4.32 19.41 -4.93
N ASN A 43 -4.78 19.69 -3.72
CA ASN A 43 -5.28 21.00 -3.32
C ASN A 43 -4.20 21.87 -2.67
N ASP A 44 -2.99 21.34 -2.48
CA ASP A 44 -1.91 21.96 -1.68
C ASP A 44 -2.34 22.23 -0.23
N GLU A 45 -3.18 21.35 0.31
CA GLU A 45 -3.76 21.41 1.66
C GLU A 45 -2.99 20.49 2.62
N TRP A 46 -1.69 20.75 2.77
CA TRP A 46 -0.81 19.99 3.65
C TRP A 46 0.23 20.90 4.32
N GLY A 47 0.79 20.44 5.43
CA GLY A 47 1.86 21.11 6.15
C GLY A 47 2.84 20.13 6.77
N PHE A 48 4.03 20.62 7.15
CA PHE A 48 4.99 19.81 7.89
C PHE A 48 4.54 19.62 9.34
N ARG A 49 4.52 18.37 9.79
CA ARG A 49 4.27 18.09 11.19
C ARG A 49 5.48 18.48 12.03
N LEU A 50 5.24 19.23 13.09
CA LEU A 50 6.28 19.74 13.99
C LEU A 50 6.35 18.93 15.28
N LYS A 51 7.56 18.57 15.69
CA LYS A 51 7.84 18.00 17.02
C LYS A 51 8.88 18.86 17.72
N ARG A 52 8.50 19.44 18.87
CA ARG A 52 9.34 20.39 19.62
C ARG A 52 9.85 21.55 18.75
N GLY A 53 8.98 22.06 17.88
CA GLY A 53 9.27 23.18 16.98
C GLY A 53 10.16 22.83 15.77
N ARG A 54 10.48 21.55 15.54
CA ARG A 54 11.25 21.09 14.37
C ARG A 54 10.38 20.24 13.45
N GLN A 55 10.55 20.41 12.14
CA GLN A 55 9.89 19.56 11.15
C GLN A 55 10.43 18.13 11.27
N LEU A 56 9.53 17.15 11.11
CA LEU A 56 9.88 15.73 11.15
C LEU A 56 10.46 15.22 9.82
N THR A 57 10.23 15.96 8.74
CA THR A 57 10.83 15.77 7.42
C THR A 57 11.08 17.14 6.80
N SER A 58 12.05 17.25 5.89
CA SER A 58 12.30 18.44 5.08
C SER A 58 11.77 18.32 3.65
N GLU A 59 11.33 17.14 3.27
CA GLU A 59 10.84 16.86 1.92
C GLU A 59 9.36 17.26 1.81
N PRO A 60 8.96 18.10 0.82
CA PRO A 60 7.56 18.42 0.57
C PRO A 60 6.74 17.16 0.27
N LEU A 61 5.49 17.10 0.74
CA LEU A 61 4.62 15.95 0.50
C LEU A 61 4.48 15.59 -1.00
N PRO A 62 4.27 16.54 -1.94
CA PRO A 62 4.22 16.22 -3.37
C PRO A 62 5.51 15.62 -3.93
N SER A 63 6.66 15.94 -3.34
CA SER A 63 7.98 15.45 -3.75
C SER A 63 8.39 14.16 -3.02
N PHE A 64 7.67 13.76 -1.97
CA PHE A 64 7.97 12.58 -1.16
C PHE A 64 7.95 11.28 -1.96
N PHE A 65 7.23 11.25 -3.07
CA PHE A 65 7.34 10.20 -4.07
C PHE A 65 7.63 10.82 -5.43
N THR A 66 8.26 10.05 -6.30
CA THR A 66 8.41 10.38 -7.71
C THR A 66 7.05 10.41 -8.41
N GLU A 67 6.98 11.06 -9.57
CA GLU A 67 5.74 11.13 -10.36
C GLU A 67 5.19 9.74 -10.72
N ASP A 68 6.07 8.80 -11.08
CA ASP A 68 5.71 7.42 -11.40
C ASP A 68 5.20 6.65 -10.18
N GLU A 69 5.82 6.83 -9.00
CA GLU A 69 5.34 6.24 -7.75
C GLU A 69 3.95 6.78 -7.38
N TRP A 70 3.73 8.09 -7.51
CA TRP A 70 2.41 8.69 -7.30
C TRP A 70 1.36 8.15 -8.28
N LYS A 71 1.75 7.97 -9.55
CA LYS A 71 0.88 7.41 -10.58
C LYS A 71 0.49 5.97 -10.26
N ASP A 72 1.45 5.15 -9.83
CA ASP A 72 1.21 3.75 -9.45
C ASP A 72 0.33 3.65 -8.19
N LEU A 73 0.49 4.54 -7.21
CA LEU A 73 -0.40 4.61 -6.04
C LEU A 73 -1.83 5.01 -6.41
N LYS A 74 -2.00 5.97 -7.33
CA LYS A 74 -3.32 6.41 -7.82
C LYS A 74 -4.02 5.29 -8.62
N ASP A 75 -3.30 4.62 -9.51
CA ASP A 75 -3.80 3.47 -10.28
C ASP A 75 -4.19 2.32 -9.34
N LEU A 76 -3.38 2.03 -8.32
CA LEU A 76 -3.71 1.02 -7.31
C LEU A 76 -4.98 1.37 -6.54
N ASN A 77 -5.09 2.62 -6.06
CA ASN A 77 -6.27 3.07 -5.32
C ASN A 77 -7.53 3.04 -6.19
N TRP A 78 -7.46 3.43 -7.45
CA TRP A 78 -8.58 3.38 -8.40
C TRP A 78 -9.11 1.95 -8.59
N ARG A 79 -8.21 0.97 -8.63
CA ARG A 79 -8.55 -0.46 -8.79
C ARG A 79 -9.09 -1.11 -7.52
N THR A 80 -9.04 -0.41 -6.39
CA THR A 80 -9.53 -0.91 -5.10
C THR A 80 -10.75 -0.14 -4.65
N ASN A 81 -11.91 -0.80 -4.59
CA ASN A 81 -13.20 -0.20 -4.20
C ASN A 81 -13.63 -0.59 -2.77
N ARG A 82 -12.81 -1.35 -2.04
CA ARG A 82 -13.10 -1.76 -0.66
C ARG A 82 -12.83 -0.65 0.36
N ARG A 83 -13.85 -0.37 1.17
CA ARG A 83 -13.79 0.49 2.37
C ARG A 83 -13.25 -0.26 3.59
N ILE A 84 -12.05 -0.81 3.49
CA ILE A 84 -11.34 -1.40 4.64
C ILE A 84 -10.35 -0.34 5.10
N HIS A 85 -10.42 0.12 6.36
CA HIS A 85 -9.59 1.23 6.87
C HIS A 85 -8.82 0.83 8.12
N ASP A 86 -8.13 -0.32 8.09
CA ASP A 86 -7.38 -0.80 9.26
C ASP A 86 -5.87 -0.54 9.20
N GLY A 87 -5.32 -0.20 8.02
CA GLY A 87 -3.89 0.10 7.84
C GLY A 87 -2.93 -1.04 8.20
N LYS A 88 -3.42 -2.26 8.42
CA LYS A 88 -2.58 -3.40 8.83
C LYS A 88 -2.20 -4.22 7.62
N VAL A 89 -1.02 -3.95 7.08
CA VAL A 89 -0.40 -4.73 6.00
C VAL A 89 -0.33 -6.20 6.42
N PRO A 90 -0.77 -7.14 5.56
CA PRO A 90 -0.70 -8.56 5.89
C PRO A 90 0.74 -9.05 5.96
N THR A 91 0.97 -10.08 6.79
CA THR A 91 2.27 -10.72 6.94
C THR A 91 2.22 -12.18 6.52
N THR A 92 3.33 -12.66 5.96
CA THR A 92 3.53 -14.08 5.64
C THR A 92 3.71 -14.90 6.92
N SER A 93 3.66 -16.23 6.80
CA SER A 93 4.00 -17.14 7.91
C SER A 93 5.43 -16.97 8.42
N LYS A 94 6.32 -16.37 7.62
CA LYS A 94 7.70 -16.02 7.98
C LYS A 94 7.83 -14.60 8.54
N GLY A 95 6.73 -13.88 8.73
CA GLY A 95 6.70 -12.53 9.31
C GLY A 95 6.94 -11.40 8.32
N LYS A 96 7.21 -11.67 7.03
CA LYS A 96 7.40 -10.62 6.02
C LYS A 96 6.09 -9.93 5.65
N SER A 97 6.09 -8.60 5.61
CA SER A 97 4.96 -7.80 5.12
C SER A 97 4.79 -8.00 3.62
N TYR A 98 3.56 -7.97 3.11
CA TYR A 98 3.34 -8.11 1.67
C TYR A 98 2.15 -7.31 1.13
N VAL A 99 2.18 -7.06 -0.18
CA VAL A 99 1.03 -6.62 -0.97
C VAL A 99 0.80 -7.57 -2.14
N ILE A 100 -0.46 -7.88 -2.43
CA ILE A 100 -0.86 -8.63 -3.63
C ILE A 100 -1.33 -7.60 -4.64
N LEU A 101 -0.64 -7.46 -5.78
CA LEU A 101 -1.04 -6.55 -6.85
C LEU A 101 -1.99 -7.27 -7.82
N PRO A 102 -2.96 -6.55 -8.41
CA PRO A 102 -3.73 -7.10 -9.53
C PRO A 102 -2.82 -7.50 -10.67
N HIS A 103 -3.07 -8.66 -11.29
CA HIS A 103 -2.22 -9.20 -12.35
C HIS A 103 -2.03 -8.21 -13.51
N ALA A 104 -3.07 -7.46 -13.86
CA ALA A 104 -3.06 -6.44 -14.92
C ALA A 104 -2.02 -5.32 -14.72
N ILE A 105 -1.47 -5.18 -13.51
CA ILE A 105 -0.43 -4.20 -13.19
C ILE A 105 0.82 -4.83 -12.61
N PHE A 106 0.91 -6.16 -12.58
CA PHE A 106 2.06 -6.86 -12.07
C PHE A 106 3.17 -6.84 -13.11
N SER A 107 4.34 -6.32 -12.73
CA SER A 107 5.56 -6.28 -13.55
C SER A 107 6.76 -6.09 -12.63
N ASP A 108 7.95 -6.55 -13.04
CA ASP A 108 9.18 -6.43 -12.24
C ASP A 108 9.49 -4.97 -11.87
N ASP A 109 9.32 -4.05 -12.82
CA ASP A 109 9.49 -2.62 -12.57
C ASP A 109 8.54 -2.08 -11.50
N ARG A 110 7.28 -2.52 -11.50
CA ARG A 110 6.30 -2.14 -10.47
C ARG A 110 6.62 -2.79 -9.14
N VAL A 111 7.05 -4.05 -9.13
CA VAL A 111 7.49 -4.75 -7.91
C VAL A 111 8.58 -3.96 -7.19
N ASP A 112 9.60 -3.51 -7.92
CA ASP A 112 10.70 -2.75 -7.33
C ASP A 112 10.28 -1.34 -6.88
N ARG A 113 9.37 -0.68 -7.62
CA ARG A 113 8.79 0.59 -7.17
C ARG A 113 7.95 0.43 -5.90
N TYR A 114 7.12 -0.60 -5.77
CA TYR A 114 6.34 -0.82 -4.55
C TYR A 114 7.21 -1.13 -3.33
N LYS A 115 8.33 -1.84 -3.49
CA LYS A 115 9.31 -2.03 -2.41
C LYS A 115 9.97 -0.71 -2.01
N THR A 116 10.32 0.13 -2.99
CA THR A 116 10.87 1.47 -2.74
C THR A 116 9.88 2.34 -1.98
N ILE A 117 8.63 2.39 -2.44
CA ILE A 117 7.52 3.10 -1.77
C ILE A 117 7.35 2.61 -0.33
N ALA A 118 7.29 1.28 -0.12
CA ALA A 118 7.09 0.68 1.20
C ALA A 118 8.20 1.07 2.18
N THR A 119 9.46 1.05 1.71
CA THR A 119 10.62 1.43 2.52
C THR A 119 10.61 2.93 2.82
N ARG A 120 10.40 3.77 1.80
CA ARG A 120 10.45 5.23 1.93
C ARG A 120 9.37 5.76 2.88
N ALA A 121 8.17 5.19 2.80
CA ALA A 121 7.07 5.50 3.70
C ALA A 121 7.13 4.76 5.04
N SER A 122 8.23 4.07 5.35
CA SER A 122 8.43 3.34 6.61
C SER A 122 7.36 2.27 6.91
N VAL A 123 6.76 1.68 5.87
CA VAL A 123 5.87 0.50 6.02
C VAL A 123 6.69 -0.73 6.41
N VAL A 124 7.92 -0.81 5.89
CA VAL A 124 8.96 -1.75 6.28
C VAL A 124 10.26 -0.99 6.51
N PHE A 125 11.21 -1.60 7.22
CA PHE A 125 12.53 -1.00 7.41
C PHE A 125 13.45 -1.26 6.21
N GLU A 126 13.44 -2.49 5.69
CA GLU A 126 14.19 -2.85 4.48
C GLU A 126 13.29 -3.37 3.36
N ALA A 127 13.64 -3.06 2.11
CA ALA A 127 12.94 -3.56 0.93
C ALA A 127 12.89 -5.11 0.85
N THR A 128 13.85 -5.80 1.46
CA THR A 128 13.94 -7.27 1.54
C THR A 128 12.88 -7.90 2.45
N GLU A 129 12.29 -7.09 3.34
CA GLU A 129 11.23 -7.47 4.30
C GLU A 129 9.83 -7.31 3.69
N PHE A 130 9.73 -6.77 2.48
CA PHE A 130 8.49 -6.55 1.76
C PHE A 130 8.38 -7.45 0.53
N GLU A 131 7.32 -8.27 0.47
CA GLU A 131 7.00 -9.09 -0.69
C GLU A 131 5.89 -8.44 -1.52
N VAL A 132 6.07 -8.40 -2.84
CA VAL A 132 5.04 -8.00 -3.79
C VAL A 132 4.64 -9.25 -4.56
N LYS A 133 3.36 -9.61 -4.52
CA LYS A 133 2.83 -10.87 -5.06
C LYS A 133 1.89 -10.63 -6.21
N ASP A 134 1.88 -11.55 -7.16
CA ASP A 134 0.89 -11.57 -8.22
C ASP A 134 -0.45 -12.14 -7.68
N GLU A 135 -1.55 -11.57 -8.15
CA GLU A 135 -2.90 -12.05 -7.88
C GLU A 135 -3.10 -13.49 -8.39
N ASP A 136 -2.53 -13.85 -9.54
CA ASP A 136 -2.71 -15.18 -10.14
C ASP A 136 -2.01 -16.30 -9.36
N GLU A 137 -0.86 -16.01 -8.74
CA GLU A 137 -0.20 -16.93 -7.83
C GLU A 137 -1.05 -17.21 -6.57
N PHE A 138 -1.88 -16.24 -6.20
CA PHE A 138 -2.74 -16.32 -5.01
C PHE A 138 -4.11 -16.97 -5.31
N SER A 139 -4.60 -16.87 -6.55
CA SER A 139 -5.89 -17.43 -6.99
C SER A 139 -5.81 -18.94 -7.30
N GLY A 140 -4.62 -19.48 -7.56
CA GLY A 140 -4.38 -20.88 -7.97
C GLY A 140 -4.52 -21.97 -6.90
N SER A 141 -4.79 -21.65 -5.62
CA SER A 141 -4.84 -22.66 -4.54
C SER A 141 -6.17 -23.44 -4.40
N SER A 142 -7.10 -23.32 -5.35
CA SER A 142 -8.36 -24.09 -5.38
C SER A 142 -8.46 -25.00 -6.61
N ARG A 143 -7.47 -25.86 -6.82
CA ARG A 143 -7.65 -27.07 -7.64
C ARG A 143 -7.48 -28.29 -6.75
N SER A 144 -8.49 -28.57 -5.94
CA SER A 144 -8.66 -29.88 -5.33
C SER A 144 -8.81 -30.88 -6.46
N SER A 145 -7.83 -31.76 -6.59
CA SER A 145 -7.87 -32.95 -7.42
C SER A 145 -9.12 -33.77 -7.08
N SER A 146 -10.13 -33.73 -7.95
CA SER A 146 -11.21 -34.72 -7.92
C SER A 146 -10.58 -36.06 -8.33
N GLY A 147 -10.16 -36.82 -7.32
CA GLY A 147 -9.80 -38.22 -7.48
C GLY A 147 -10.98 -38.97 -8.06
N ARG A 148 -10.86 -39.37 -9.32
CA ARG A 148 -11.77 -40.30 -9.97
C ARG A 148 -11.39 -41.69 -9.46
N SER A 149 -12.14 -42.21 -8.50
CA SER A 149 -12.06 -43.62 -8.12
C SER A 149 -12.79 -44.42 -9.18
N ASP A 150 -12.05 -44.98 -10.12
CA ASP A 150 -12.58 -46.00 -11.03
C ASP A 150 -12.80 -47.29 -10.24
N ILE A 151 -14.06 -47.74 -10.22
CA ILE A 151 -14.50 -49.03 -9.73
C ILE A 151 -14.19 -50.05 -10.82
N ALA A 152 -13.44 -51.10 -10.50
CA ALA A 152 -13.44 -52.37 -11.20
C ALA A 152 -13.31 -53.51 -10.18
#